data_AF-A0A3R7LWD9-F1
#
_entry.id   AF-A0A3R7LWD9-F1
#
_cell.length_a   1.000
_cell.length_b   1.000
_cell.length_c   1.000
_cell.angle_alpha   90.00
_cell.angle_beta   90.00
_cell.angle_gamma   90.00
#
_symmetry.space_group_name_H-M   'P 1'
#
loop_
_entity.id
_entity.type
_entity.pdbx_description
1 polymer ?
#
loop_
_entity_poly.entity_id
_entity_poly.type
_entity_poly.pdbx_seq_one_letter_code
_entity_poly.pdbx_strand_id
1 'polypeptide(L)'
;MANAVWMLSADSTQEIDAMESYGSDRIGQEWFDQRMHVSHHIFIRDPFQDYQPKDAGSWVYNNGETYRNKFRRYGVHWKDAWNLDYYIDGVLVRSVSGPNIIDPENYTNGTGLNKPMHIILDMEHQPWRDVKPNASELADPNKSIFWVDWIRVYKAQ
;
A
#
# COMPACT_ATOMS: atom_id res chain seq x y z
N MET A 1 -4.46 12.96 0.24
CA MET A 1 -5.20 11.69 0.36
C MET A 1 -4.25 10.57 -0.01
N ALA A 2 -4.48 9.36 0.47
CA ALA A 2 -3.84 8.17 -0.08
C ALA A 2 -4.42 7.92 -1.48
N ASN A 3 -3.56 7.56 -2.43
CA ASN A 3 -3.97 6.86 -3.65
C ASN A 3 -3.55 5.41 -3.45
N ALA A 4 -4.49 4.47 -3.57
CA ALA A 4 -4.24 3.09 -3.20
C ALA A 4 -4.71 2.08 -4.25
N VAL A 5 -3.88 1.05 -4.43
CA VAL A 5 -4.24 -0.20 -5.11
C VAL A 5 -3.84 -1.33 -4.16
N TRP A 6 -4.84 -1.98 -3.61
CA TRP A 6 -4.67 -2.88 -2.47
C TRP A 6 -5.62 -4.06 -2.56
N MET A 7 -5.46 -5.01 -1.65
CA MET A 7 -6.25 -6.24 -1.58
C MET A 7 -6.70 -6.48 -0.15
N LEU A 8 -7.98 -6.83 0.06
CA LEU A 8 -8.53 -7.10 1.39
C LEU A 8 -9.37 -8.39 1.40
N SER A 9 -9.20 -9.21 2.43
CA SER A 9 -10.03 -10.40 2.65
C SER A 9 -11.49 -10.01 2.94
N ALA A 10 -12.43 -10.88 2.57
CA ALA A 10 -13.87 -10.59 2.74
C ALA A 10 -14.30 -10.36 4.20
N ASP A 11 -13.53 -10.85 5.17
CA ASP A 11 -13.75 -10.65 6.60
C ASP A 11 -12.88 -9.53 7.21
N SER A 12 -12.16 -8.77 6.37
CA SER A 12 -11.32 -7.64 6.76
C SER A 12 -10.23 -7.99 7.78
N THR A 13 -9.64 -9.19 7.67
CA THR A 13 -8.59 -9.67 8.61
C THR A 13 -7.20 -9.75 7.99
N GLN A 14 -7.08 -9.75 6.66
CA GLN A 14 -5.81 -9.83 5.95
C GLN A 14 -5.84 -8.90 4.76
N GLU A 15 -4.76 -8.15 4.58
CA GLU A 15 -4.64 -7.08 3.58
C GLU A 15 -3.24 -7.05 2.97
N ILE A 16 -3.13 -6.67 1.69
CA ILE A 16 -1.86 -6.47 0.98
C ILE A 16 -1.93 -5.18 0.16
N ASP A 17 -0.95 -4.30 0.36
CA ASP A 17 -0.86 -3.01 -0.33
C ASP A 17 0.17 -3.09 -1.45
N ALA A 18 -0.31 -3.25 -2.69
CA ALA A 18 0.57 -3.15 -3.85
C ALA A 18 1.10 -1.72 -4.03
N MET A 19 0.30 -0.74 -3.62
CA MET A 19 0.60 0.69 -3.69
C MET A 19 -0.27 1.45 -2.69
N GLU A 20 0.35 2.18 -1.77
CA GLU A 20 -0.29 3.22 -0.97
C GLU A 20 0.60 4.46 -0.99
N SER A 21 0.09 5.59 -1.49
CA SER A 21 0.92 6.79 -1.72
C SER A 21 0.24 8.10 -1.41
N TYR A 22 1.04 9.11 -1.10
CA TYR A 22 0.55 10.44 -0.76
C TYR A 22 1.30 11.51 -1.56
N GLY A 23 0.90 11.69 -2.82
CA GLY A 23 1.58 12.55 -3.79
C GLY A 23 1.23 14.05 -3.69
N SER A 24 1.22 14.63 -2.49
CA SER A 24 0.92 16.07 -2.34
C SER A 24 2.13 16.93 -2.71
N ASP A 25 1.91 18.00 -3.47
CA ASP A 25 2.94 18.99 -3.81
C ASP A 25 3.07 20.14 -2.80
N ARG A 26 2.36 20.05 -1.66
CA ARG A 26 2.45 21.04 -0.58
C ARG A 26 3.86 21.06 0.02
N ILE A 27 4.32 22.26 0.36
CA ILE A 27 5.55 22.45 1.15
C ILE A 27 5.45 21.64 2.45
N GLY A 28 6.49 20.88 2.77
CA GLY A 28 6.55 20.00 3.93
C GLY A 28 5.90 18.62 3.72
N GLN A 29 5.46 18.28 2.49
CA GLN A 29 4.95 16.96 2.12
C GLN A 29 5.91 16.18 1.20
N GLU A 30 7.08 16.73 0.90
CA GLU A 30 8.06 16.16 -0.03
C GLU A 30 8.50 14.76 0.42
N TRP A 31 8.61 14.52 1.73
CA TRP A 31 8.99 13.21 2.26
C TRP A 31 8.03 12.11 1.80
N PHE A 32 6.72 12.38 1.85
CA PHE A 32 5.68 11.43 1.43
C PHE A 32 5.58 11.33 -0.08
N ASP A 33 5.67 12.46 -0.78
CA ASP A 33 5.57 12.52 -2.24
C ASP A 33 6.76 11.80 -2.94
N GLN A 34 7.90 11.69 -2.27
CA GLN A 34 9.08 10.95 -2.72
C GLN A 34 9.12 9.49 -2.24
N ARG A 35 8.06 8.99 -1.58
CA ARG A 35 8.01 7.63 -1.02
C ARG A 35 6.75 6.88 -1.42
N MET A 36 6.92 5.59 -1.68
CA MET A 36 5.82 4.66 -1.91
C MET A 36 5.72 3.73 -0.69
N HIS A 37 4.56 3.70 -0.04
CA HIS A 37 4.31 2.72 1.01
C HIS A 37 3.91 1.40 0.35
N VAL A 38 4.68 0.35 0.64
CA VAL A 38 4.40 -1.03 0.22
C VAL A 38 4.39 -1.89 1.47
N SER A 39 3.23 -2.45 1.77
CA SER A 39 2.94 -3.01 3.09
C SER A 39 1.87 -4.08 3.01
N HIS A 40 1.52 -4.61 4.17
CA HIS A 40 0.42 -5.54 4.34
C HIS A 40 -0.11 -5.34 5.76
N HIS A 41 -1.38 -5.68 5.97
CA HIS A 41 -1.99 -5.62 7.29
C HIS A 41 -2.61 -6.94 7.70
N ILE A 42 -2.64 -7.14 9.02
CA ILE A 42 -3.36 -8.24 9.66
C ILE A 42 -4.13 -7.67 10.84
N PHE A 43 -5.39 -8.07 10.95
CA PHE A 43 -6.31 -7.51 11.94
C PHE A 43 -6.94 -8.57 12.82
N ILE A 44 -7.10 -8.23 14.10
CA ILE A 44 -8.15 -8.78 14.96
C ILE A 44 -9.31 -7.80 14.91
N ARG A 45 -10.54 -8.28 14.68
CA ARG A 45 -11.70 -7.39 14.50
C ARG A 45 -12.28 -6.89 15.81
N ASP A 46 -12.28 -7.73 16.84
CA ASP A 46 -12.86 -7.41 18.14
C ASP A 46 -12.10 -8.14 19.29
N PRO A 47 -11.46 -7.42 20.22
CA PRO A 47 -11.20 -5.98 20.16
C PRO A 47 -10.30 -5.65 18.97
N PHE A 48 -10.48 -4.47 18.37
CA PHE A 48 -9.75 -4.10 17.17
C PHE A 48 -8.23 -4.03 17.43
N GLN A 49 -7.45 -4.75 16.62
CA GLN A 49 -6.00 -4.68 16.57
C GLN A 49 -5.55 -4.68 15.12
N ASP A 50 -4.46 -3.97 14.84
CA ASP A 50 -3.92 -3.76 13.50
C ASP A 50 -2.39 -3.88 13.56
N TYR A 51 -1.86 -4.82 12.79
CA TYR A 51 -0.44 -5.00 12.56
C TYR A 51 -0.08 -4.69 11.11
N GLN A 52 1.00 -3.93 10.92
CA GLN A 52 1.74 -3.79 9.66
C GLN A 52 3.25 -3.66 9.95
N PRO A 53 4.14 -4.00 9.01
CA PRO A 53 5.57 -3.72 9.11
C PRO A 53 5.87 -2.21 9.20
N LYS A 54 6.72 -1.81 10.16
CA LYS A 54 7.09 -0.39 10.40
C LYS A 54 8.57 -0.10 10.18
N ASP A 55 9.33 -1.06 9.63
CA ASP A 55 10.74 -0.84 9.30
C ASP A 55 10.89 0.19 8.17
N ALA A 56 12.04 0.87 8.11
CA ALA A 56 12.28 1.93 7.13
C ALA A 56 12.10 1.48 5.67
N GLY A 57 12.24 0.18 5.40
CA GLY A 57 12.09 -0.37 4.06
C GLY A 57 10.64 -0.45 3.57
N SER A 58 9.62 -0.29 4.41
CA SER A 58 8.21 -0.24 3.95
C SER A 58 7.88 1.04 3.19
N TRP A 59 8.71 2.08 3.34
CA TRP A 59 8.61 3.33 2.60
C TRP A 59 9.72 3.43 1.56
N VAL A 60 9.44 2.95 0.34
CA VAL A 60 10.41 2.90 -0.76
C VAL A 60 10.69 4.33 -1.23
N TYR A 61 11.91 4.80 -1.00
CA TYR A 61 12.36 6.14 -1.39
C TYR A 61 12.81 6.17 -2.84
N ASN A 62 12.35 7.18 -3.58
CA ASN A 62 12.62 7.33 -5.01
C ASN A 62 13.76 8.34 -5.29
N ASN A 63 14.84 8.30 -4.52
CA ASN A 63 16.04 9.11 -4.75
C ASN A 63 15.79 10.62 -4.95
N GLY A 64 14.78 11.17 -4.30
CA GLY A 64 14.40 12.59 -4.38
C GLY A 64 13.43 12.92 -5.52
N GLU A 65 13.14 11.97 -6.40
CA GLU A 65 12.06 12.08 -7.37
C GLU A 65 10.71 11.81 -6.73
N THR A 66 9.69 12.46 -7.29
CA THR A 66 8.31 12.35 -6.83
C THR A 66 7.60 11.20 -7.53
N TYR A 67 6.68 10.53 -6.83
CA TYR A 67 5.91 9.44 -7.45
C TYR A 67 4.75 9.96 -8.31
N ARG A 68 4.24 11.18 -8.07
CA ARG A 68 3.06 11.73 -8.77
C ARG A 68 3.31 12.20 -10.21
N ASN A 69 4.56 12.35 -10.64
CA ASN A 69 4.89 13.10 -11.87
C ASN A 69 4.69 12.32 -13.18
N LYS A 70 4.42 11.01 -13.12
CA LYS A 70 4.16 10.16 -14.28
C LYS A 70 3.46 8.86 -13.86
N PHE A 71 2.85 8.18 -14.84
CA PHE A 71 2.42 6.80 -14.64
C PHE A 71 3.62 5.90 -14.34
N ARG A 72 3.44 5.01 -13.37
CA ARG A 72 4.42 4.00 -12.95
C ARG A 72 3.74 2.65 -12.81
N ARG A 73 4.53 1.58 -12.85
CA ARG A 73 4.02 0.21 -12.66
C ARG A 73 4.32 -0.25 -11.23
N TYR A 74 3.28 -0.48 -10.46
CA TYR A 74 3.38 -1.06 -9.12
C TYR A 74 2.88 -2.51 -9.17
N GLY A 75 3.55 -3.41 -8.47
CA GLY A 75 3.16 -4.80 -8.43
C GLY A 75 3.59 -5.47 -7.14
N VAL A 76 2.77 -6.40 -6.68
CA VAL A 76 3.11 -7.33 -5.60
C VAL A 76 2.98 -8.74 -6.14
N HIS A 77 4.00 -9.56 -5.90
CA HIS A 77 3.95 -11.00 -6.10
C HIS A 77 3.69 -11.63 -4.74
N TRP A 78 2.42 -11.93 -4.49
CA TRP A 78 1.98 -12.75 -3.36
C TRP A 78 2.25 -14.22 -3.71
N LYS A 79 3.39 -14.74 -3.21
CA LYS A 79 3.89 -16.08 -3.58
C LYS A 79 3.17 -17.16 -2.80
N ASP A 80 3.02 -16.91 -1.50
CA ASP A 80 2.38 -17.76 -0.52
C ASP A 80 2.04 -16.93 0.73
N ALA A 81 1.52 -17.59 1.78
CA ALA A 81 1.06 -16.93 2.99
C ALA A 81 2.13 -16.18 3.79
N TRP A 82 3.41 -16.40 3.49
CA TRP A 82 4.54 -15.85 4.25
C TRP A 82 5.53 -15.10 3.38
N ASN A 83 5.25 -14.89 2.09
CA ASN A 83 6.20 -14.32 1.14
C ASN A 83 5.55 -13.35 0.15
N LEU A 84 5.95 -12.08 0.23
CA LEU A 84 5.57 -11.00 -0.69
C LEU A 84 6.82 -10.38 -1.32
N ASP A 85 6.82 -10.19 -2.64
CA ASP A 85 7.81 -9.36 -3.35
C ASP A 85 7.13 -8.16 -3.99
N TYR A 86 7.67 -6.97 -3.74
CA TYR A 86 7.16 -5.71 -4.29
C TYR A 86 8.05 -5.21 -5.42
N TYR A 87 7.39 -4.74 -6.49
CA TYR A 87 8.03 -4.27 -7.70
C TYR A 87 7.55 -2.86 -8.05
N ILE A 88 8.50 -1.99 -8.39
CA ILE A 88 8.22 -0.67 -8.97
C ILE A 88 8.94 -0.57 -10.30
N ASP A 89 8.21 -0.20 -11.35
CA ASP A 89 8.70 -0.08 -12.72
C ASP A 89 9.40 -1.36 -13.24
N GLY A 90 8.98 -2.53 -12.72
CA GLY A 90 9.50 -3.85 -13.07
C GLY A 90 10.76 -4.27 -12.31
N VAL A 91 11.23 -3.47 -11.35
CA VAL A 91 12.38 -3.76 -10.50
C VAL A 91 11.91 -4.23 -9.13
N LEU A 92 12.48 -5.31 -8.60
CA LEU A 92 12.24 -5.74 -7.21
C LEU A 92 12.79 -4.69 -6.25
N VAL A 93 11.93 -4.11 -5.42
CA VAL A 93 12.32 -3.05 -4.47
C VAL A 93 12.26 -3.50 -3.01
N ARG A 94 11.47 -4.52 -2.68
CA ARG A 94 11.34 -5.07 -1.32
C ARG A 94 10.86 -6.52 -1.36
N SER A 95 11.41 -7.34 -0.47
CA SER A 95 10.87 -8.67 -0.15
C SER A 95 10.51 -8.71 1.33
N VAL A 96 9.31 -9.21 1.64
CA VAL A 96 8.81 -9.43 3.00
C VAL A 96 8.59 -10.93 3.14
N SER A 97 9.36 -11.57 4.02
CA SER A 97 9.42 -13.03 4.11
C SER A 97 9.49 -13.52 5.54
N GLY A 98 8.62 -14.48 5.87
CA GLY A 98 8.62 -15.20 7.13
C GLY A 98 7.67 -14.65 8.20
N PRO A 99 7.33 -15.47 9.19
CA PRO A 99 6.32 -15.15 10.21
C PRO A 99 6.70 -13.93 11.06
N ASN A 100 7.99 -13.72 11.30
CA ASN A 100 8.48 -12.63 12.16
C ASN A 100 8.24 -11.22 11.59
N ILE A 101 7.87 -11.10 10.32
CA ILE A 101 7.52 -9.82 9.67
C ILE A 101 6.12 -9.84 9.06
N ILE A 102 5.60 -11.01 8.70
CA ILE A 102 4.23 -11.10 8.20
C ILE A 102 3.23 -11.02 9.35
N ASP A 103 3.44 -11.78 10.43
CA ASP A 103 2.49 -11.88 11.55
C ASP A 103 3.23 -12.18 12.88
N PRO A 104 4.08 -11.26 13.38
CA PRO A 104 4.89 -11.51 14.58
C PRO A 104 4.04 -11.69 15.85
N GLU A 105 2.83 -11.15 15.86
CA GLU A 105 1.89 -11.21 16.99
C GLU A 105 0.89 -12.37 16.86
N ASN A 106 1.01 -13.19 15.81
CA ASN A 106 0.16 -14.36 15.54
C ASN A 106 -1.35 -14.06 15.46
N TYR A 107 -1.74 -12.92 14.88
CA TYR A 107 -3.14 -12.52 14.67
C TYR A 107 -3.87 -13.47 13.71
N THR A 108 -3.13 -14.17 12.83
CA THR A 108 -3.68 -15.16 11.90
C THR A 108 -3.75 -16.57 12.45
N ASN A 109 -3.32 -16.80 13.69
CA ASN A 109 -3.20 -18.13 14.30
C ASN A 109 -2.38 -19.11 13.42
N GLY A 110 -1.22 -18.65 12.94
CA GLY A 110 -0.26 -19.44 12.17
C GLY A 110 -0.66 -19.69 10.71
N THR A 111 -1.66 -18.99 10.19
CA THR A 111 -2.10 -19.16 8.80
C THR A 111 -1.43 -18.21 7.81
N GLY A 112 -0.93 -17.05 8.27
CA GLY A 112 -0.35 -16.01 7.42
C GLY A 112 -1.39 -15.37 6.50
N LEU A 113 -0.94 -14.77 5.40
CA LEU A 113 -1.79 -14.17 4.37
C LEU A 113 -2.34 -15.26 3.44
N ASN A 114 -3.34 -16.01 3.88
CA ASN A 114 -3.85 -17.20 3.17
C ASN A 114 -5.26 -17.05 2.59
N LYS A 115 -6.01 -16.00 2.94
CA LYS A 115 -7.40 -15.83 2.54
C LYS A 115 -7.51 -15.21 1.14
N PRO A 116 -8.49 -15.61 0.31
CA PRO A 116 -8.83 -14.87 -0.90
C PRO A 116 -9.13 -13.40 -0.58
N MET A 117 -8.66 -12.50 -1.44
CA MET A 117 -8.82 -11.06 -1.26
C MET A 117 -9.48 -10.42 -2.48
N HIS A 118 -10.24 -9.36 -2.25
CA HIS A 118 -10.78 -8.49 -3.28
C HIS A 118 -9.76 -7.41 -3.62
N ILE A 119 -9.57 -7.13 -4.90
CA ILE A 119 -8.77 -5.99 -5.35
C ILE A 119 -9.61 -4.71 -5.18
N ILE A 120 -9.02 -3.70 -4.55
CA ILE A 120 -9.63 -2.39 -4.27
C ILE A 120 -8.74 -1.30 -4.87
N LEU A 121 -9.37 -0.35 -5.56
CA LEU A 121 -8.75 0.86 -6.09
C LEU A 121 -9.54 2.04 -5.55
N ASP A 122 -8.91 2.89 -4.74
CA ASP A 122 -9.58 4.04 -4.15
C ASP A 122 -8.62 5.18 -3.80
N MET A 123 -9.20 6.20 -3.17
CA MET A 123 -8.49 7.27 -2.51
C MET A 123 -9.04 7.45 -1.10
N GLU A 124 -8.15 7.61 -0.12
CA GLU A 124 -8.56 7.69 1.28
C GLU A 124 -8.06 8.97 1.97
N HIS A 125 -8.89 9.51 2.85
CA HIS A 125 -8.41 10.36 3.92
C HIS A 125 -8.30 9.52 5.20
N GLN A 126 -7.08 9.17 5.57
CA GLN A 126 -6.82 8.31 6.71
C GLN A 126 -6.67 9.12 8.01
N PRO A 127 -7.18 8.62 9.16
CA PRO A 127 -7.21 9.38 10.42
C PRO A 127 -5.85 9.81 10.97
N TRP A 128 -4.77 9.08 10.66
CA TRP A 128 -3.42 9.43 11.12
C TRP A 128 -2.81 10.62 10.35
N ARG A 129 -3.42 11.03 9.24
CA ARG A 129 -2.95 12.16 8.43
C ARG A 129 -3.67 13.45 8.85
N ASP A 130 -2.93 14.35 9.46
CA ASP A 130 -3.44 15.70 9.80
C ASP A 130 -3.60 16.62 8.58
N VAL A 131 -3.10 16.19 7.42
CA VAL A 131 -3.06 16.98 6.19
C VAL A 131 -4.30 16.70 5.34
N LYS A 132 -5.29 17.59 5.46
CA LYS A 132 -6.55 17.53 4.69
C LYS A 132 -6.48 18.38 3.42
N PRO A 133 -6.99 17.89 2.27
CA PRO A 133 -7.23 18.73 1.11
C PRO A 133 -8.15 19.89 1.47
N ASN A 134 -7.87 21.09 0.95
CA ASN A 134 -8.78 22.23 1.05
C ASN A 134 -9.73 22.27 -0.16
N ALA A 135 -10.74 23.14 -0.10
CA ALA A 135 -11.74 23.24 -1.17
C ALA A 135 -11.14 23.56 -2.54
N SER A 136 -10.11 24.41 -2.62
CA SER A 136 -9.45 24.74 -3.89
C SER A 136 -8.69 23.57 -4.50
N GLU A 137 -8.05 22.72 -3.68
CA GLU A 137 -7.33 21.55 -4.18
C GLU A 137 -8.28 20.44 -4.60
N LEU A 138 -9.39 20.25 -3.88
CA LEU A 138 -10.44 19.31 -4.28
C LEU A 138 -11.08 19.73 -5.60
N ALA A 139 -11.24 21.04 -5.81
CA ALA A 139 -11.79 21.61 -7.04
C ALA A 139 -10.81 21.62 -8.23
N ASP A 140 -9.51 21.37 -8.02
CA ASP A 140 -8.50 21.34 -9.09
C ASP A 140 -8.41 19.94 -9.71
N PRO A 141 -8.96 19.71 -10.92
CA PRO A 141 -8.94 18.39 -11.56
C PRO A 141 -7.52 17.92 -11.93
N ASN A 142 -6.51 18.80 -11.92
CA ASN A 142 -5.13 18.41 -12.12
C ASN A 142 -4.49 17.81 -10.85
N LYS A 143 -5.18 17.91 -9.69
CA LYS A 143 -4.69 17.43 -8.40
C LYS A 143 -5.58 16.38 -7.75
N SER A 144 -6.89 16.45 -7.97
CA SER A 144 -7.90 15.66 -7.24
C SER A 144 -8.29 14.34 -7.90
N ILE A 145 -7.62 13.93 -8.99
CA ILE A 145 -7.93 12.71 -9.72
C ILE A 145 -6.77 11.71 -9.63
N PHE A 146 -7.07 10.51 -9.14
CA PHE A 146 -6.19 9.35 -9.23
C PHE A 146 -6.50 8.56 -10.52
N TRP A 147 -5.51 8.48 -11.41
CA TRP A 147 -5.63 7.77 -12.69
C TRP A 147 -4.99 6.39 -12.64
N VAL A 148 -5.71 5.38 -13.12
CA VAL A 148 -5.21 4.01 -13.32
C VAL A 148 -5.42 3.65 -14.78
N ASP A 149 -4.32 3.46 -15.50
CA ASP A 149 -4.34 3.06 -16.92
C ASP A 149 -4.79 1.61 -17.09
N TRP A 150 -4.22 0.70 -16.30
CA TRP A 150 -4.60 -0.71 -16.29
C TRP A 150 -4.26 -1.41 -14.98
N ILE A 151 -4.93 -2.53 -14.77
CA ILE A 151 -4.55 -3.56 -13.82
C ILE A 151 -4.46 -4.90 -14.54
N ARG A 152 -3.49 -5.74 -14.16
CA ARG A 152 -3.31 -7.08 -14.73
C ARG A 152 -2.94 -8.07 -13.63
N VAL A 153 -3.48 -9.27 -13.71
CA VAL A 153 -3.30 -10.33 -12.73
C VAL A 153 -2.78 -11.57 -13.45
N TYR A 154 -1.78 -12.23 -12.88
CA TYR A 154 -1.19 -13.45 -13.41
C TYR A 154 -1.14 -14.52 -12.31
N LYS A 155 -1.17 -15.78 -12.71
CA LYS A 155 -0.94 -16.93 -11.83
C LYS A 155 0.19 -17.77 -12.43
N ALA A 156 1.18 -18.14 -11.61
CA ALA A 156 2.19 -19.11 -12.04
C ALA A 156 1.51 -20.45 -12.38
N GLN A 157 1.93 -21.08 -13.46
CA GLN A 157 1.46 -22.41 -13.87
C GLN A 157 2.36 -23.50 -13.31
#